data_AF-A0A1C5QLC2-F1
#
_entry.id   AF-A0A1C5QLC2-F1
#
_cell.length_a   1.000
_cell.length_b   1.000
_cell.length_c   1.000
_cell.angle_alpha   90.00
_cell.angle_beta   90.00
_cell.angle_gamma   90.00
#
_symmetry.space_group_name_H-M   'P 1'
#
loop_
_entity.id
_entity.type
_entity.pdbx_description
1 polymer ?
#
loop_
_entity_poly.entity_id
_entity_poly.type
_entity_poly.pdbx_seq_one_letter_code
_entity_poly.pdbx_strand_id
1 'polypeptide(L)'
;MKGSVERACIDILLKVPKNIKTVKYKKIEKARLLREIKAKINEGKSYIDIAIELEIHTIDVLNILQEEIIFGTNLTKGMIEHLISKGITISEISELYKCKKVNIIYALNDINNNISKNKAIEIETAIKINDLLENNIGFDFISKSLKIDEYKVFTIYNKYFHKYNNNVISFNQIEELIKLNLSDVNIARFYSINEDDMNLVKEQIKYNKQIRKSKIDDKNKDNLSMIEKSYKESTNMDFHCIRSKNRKYK
;
A
#
# COMPACT_ATOMS: atom_id res chain seq x y z
N MET A 1 77.92 19.61 -20.02
CA MET A 1 77.33 18.61 -19.10
C MET A 1 76.00 18.16 -19.71
N LYS A 2 75.88 16.90 -20.14
CA LYS A 2 74.61 16.35 -20.65
C LYS A 2 73.84 15.83 -19.43
N GLY A 3 72.76 16.51 -19.06
CA GLY A 3 71.86 16.05 -18.00
C GLY A 3 71.18 14.75 -18.43
N SER A 4 71.33 13.69 -17.64
CA SER A 4 70.56 12.46 -17.80
C SER A 4 69.10 12.75 -17.44
N VAL A 5 68.21 12.64 -18.41
CA VAL A 5 66.76 12.64 -18.16
C VAL A 5 66.45 11.32 -17.48
N GLU A 6 66.16 11.38 -16.17
CA GLU A 6 65.71 10.23 -15.41
C GLU A 6 64.46 9.63 -16.08
N ARG A 7 64.43 8.30 -16.18
CA ARG A 7 63.30 7.55 -16.74
C ARG A 7 62.03 7.97 -16.02
N ALA A 8 60.99 8.32 -16.78
CA ALA A 8 59.65 8.52 -16.26
C ALA A 8 59.28 7.35 -15.34
N CYS A 9 58.77 7.67 -14.15
CA CYS A 9 58.22 6.67 -13.22
C CYS A 9 57.34 5.70 -14.02
N ILE A 10 57.73 4.43 -14.03
CA ILE A 10 56.89 3.36 -14.54
C ILE A 10 55.59 3.49 -13.75
N ASP A 11 54.49 3.81 -14.43
CA ASP A 11 53.16 3.73 -13.86
C ASP A 11 53.06 2.32 -13.29
N ILE A 12 53.17 2.20 -11.96
CA ILE A 12 52.76 1.00 -11.25
C ILE A 12 51.29 0.92 -11.62
N LEU A 13 50.98 0.07 -12.60
CA LEU A 13 49.63 -0.32 -12.97
C LEU A 13 48.90 -0.58 -11.66
N LEU A 14 48.15 0.42 -11.19
CA LEU A 14 47.33 0.31 -10.00
C LEU A 14 46.44 -0.88 -10.30
N LYS A 15 46.71 -2.00 -9.64
CA LYS A 15 45.92 -3.22 -9.78
C LYS A 15 44.49 -2.80 -9.45
N VAL A 16 43.68 -2.58 -10.48
CA VAL A 16 42.27 -2.28 -10.32
C VAL A 16 41.73 -3.46 -9.51
N PRO A 17 41.24 -3.25 -8.29
CA PRO A 17 40.74 -4.35 -7.48
C PRO A 17 39.65 -5.05 -8.29
N LYS A 18 39.76 -6.37 -8.46
CA LYS A 18 38.92 -7.17 -9.37
C LYS A 18 37.41 -7.04 -9.11
N ASN A 19 37.02 -6.43 -7.99
CA ASN A 19 35.64 -6.25 -7.55
C ASN A 19 35.14 -4.78 -7.63
N ILE A 20 35.94 -3.83 -8.13
CA ILE A 20 35.46 -2.44 -8.29
C ILE A 20 34.80 -2.28 -9.65
N LYS A 21 33.46 -2.36 -9.67
CA LYS A 21 32.65 -1.99 -10.84
C LYS A 21 32.86 -0.51 -11.16
N THR A 22 33.32 -0.22 -12.38
CA THR A 22 33.49 1.16 -12.87
C THR A 22 32.16 1.89 -12.98
N VAL A 23 32.17 3.23 -12.91
CA VAL A 23 30.96 4.06 -13.07
C VAL A 23 30.23 3.73 -14.39
N LYS A 24 30.99 3.50 -15.46
CA LYS A 24 30.46 3.12 -16.78
C LYS A 24 29.73 1.77 -16.73
N TYR A 25 30.31 0.76 -16.05
CA TYR A 25 29.68 -0.54 -15.88
C TYR A 25 28.38 -0.45 -15.07
N LYS A 26 28.37 0.30 -13.97
CA LYS A 26 27.17 0.54 -13.15
C LYS A 26 26.04 1.19 -13.96
N LYS A 27 26.35 2.14 -14.85
CA LYS A 27 25.36 2.76 -15.74
C LYS A 27 24.78 1.77 -16.76
N ILE A 28 25.62 0.92 -17.36
CA ILE A 28 25.17 -0.10 -18.32
C ILE A 28 24.27 -1.14 -17.65
N GLU A 29 24.68 -1.62 -16.47
CA GLU A 29 23.90 -2.58 -15.68
C GLU A 29 22.54 -2.00 -15.28
N LYS A 30 22.51 -0.74 -14.83
CA LYS A 30 21.28 -0.01 -14.53
C LYS A 30 20.37 0.14 -15.76
N ALA A 31 20.93 0.52 -16.91
CA ALA A 31 20.16 0.66 -18.16
C ALA A 31 19.61 -0.68 -18.67
N ARG A 32 20.27 -1.81 -18.38
CA ARG A 32 19.74 -3.15 -18.63
C ARG A 32 18.56 -3.45 -17.71
N LEU A 33 18.73 -3.29 -16.40
CA LEU A 33 17.68 -3.52 -15.40
C LEU A 33 16.43 -2.68 -15.68
N LEU A 34 16.61 -1.40 -16.00
CA LEU A 34 15.51 -0.51 -16.35
C LEU A 34 14.68 -1.00 -17.55
N ARG A 35 15.34 -1.51 -18.61
CA ARG A 35 14.63 -2.04 -19.78
C ARG A 35 13.79 -3.26 -19.42
N GLU A 36 14.34 -4.14 -18.59
CA GLU A 36 13.62 -5.32 -18.08
C GLU A 36 12.44 -4.92 -17.19
N ILE A 37 12.62 -3.95 -16.29
CA ILE A 37 11.54 -3.40 -15.45
C ILE A 37 10.43 -2.81 -16.33
N LYS A 38 10.75 -1.95 -17.30
CA LYS A 38 9.77 -1.33 -18.20
C LYS A 38 8.98 -2.36 -19.00
N ALA A 39 9.65 -3.41 -19.51
CA ALA A 39 8.98 -4.50 -20.23
C ALA A 39 7.95 -5.21 -19.32
N LYS A 40 8.33 -5.57 -18.09
CA LYS A 40 7.44 -6.24 -17.14
C LYS A 40 6.28 -5.36 -16.65
N ILE A 41 6.49 -4.05 -16.54
CA ILE A 41 5.39 -3.10 -16.26
C ILE A 41 4.38 -3.12 -17.41
N ASN A 42 4.84 -3.14 -18.66
CA ASN A 42 3.96 -3.20 -19.83
C ASN A 42 3.22 -4.55 -19.93
N GLU A 43 3.78 -5.62 -19.38
CA GLU A 43 3.10 -6.92 -19.19
C GLU A 43 2.03 -6.89 -18.07
N GLY A 44 1.92 -5.78 -17.33
CA GLY A 44 0.93 -5.60 -16.26
C GLY A 44 1.38 -6.09 -14.88
N LYS A 45 2.64 -6.51 -14.72
CA LYS A 45 3.16 -6.99 -13.42
C LYS A 45 3.24 -5.89 -12.37
N SER A 46 3.10 -6.26 -11.09
CA SER A 46 3.30 -5.32 -9.98
C SER A 46 4.79 -5.06 -9.72
N TYR A 47 5.11 -3.99 -9.00
CA TYR A 47 6.51 -3.70 -8.64
C TYR A 47 7.11 -4.78 -7.74
N ILE A 48 6.29 -5.40 -6.88
CA ILE A 48 6.72 -6.48 -5.99
C ILE A 48 7.07 -7.73 -6.81
N ASP A 49 6.24 -8.10 -7.79
CA ASP A 49 6.51 -9.26 -8.64
C ASP A 49 7.78 -9.04 -9.48
N ILE A 50 7.97 -7.82 -9.98
CA ILE A 50 9.19 -7.43 -10.71
C ILE A 50 10.42 -7.55 -9.80
N ALA A 51 10.34 -7.07 -8.57
CA ALA A 51 11.42 -7.13 -7.59
C ALA A 51 11.81 -8.59 -7.28
N ILE A 52 10.83 -9.46 -7.07
CA ILE A 52 11.04 -10.90 -6.86
C ILE A 52 11.71 -11.54 -8.07
N GLU A 53 11.20 -11.31 -9.28
CA GLU A 53 11.75 -11.93 -10.49
C GLU A 53 13.13 -11.40 -10.88
N LEU A 54 13.48 -10.19 -10.45
CA LEU A 54 14.80 -9.60 -10.69
C LEU A 54 15.75 -9.80 -9.50
N GLU A 55 15.31 -10.49 -8.44
CA GLU A 55 16.07 -10.74 -7.21
C GLU A 55 16.64 -9.44 -6.59
N ILE A 56 15.86 -8.36 -6.61
CA ILE A 56 16.20 -7.05 -6.04
C ILE A 56 15.12 -6.58 -5.08
N HIS A 57 15.42 -5.58 -4.24
CA HIS A 57 14.40 -5.00 -3.36
C HIS A 57 13.42 -4.13 -4.16
N THR A 58 12.16 -4.10 -3.74
CA THR A 58 11.11 -3.27 -4.34
C THR A 58 11.52 -1.79 -4.39
N ILE A 59 12.21 -1.30 -3.35
CA ILE A 59 12.71 0.07 -3.31
C ILE A 59 13.75 0.35 -4.40
N ASP A 60 14.57 -0.63 -4.77
CA ASP A 60 15.57 -0.48 -5.84
C ASP A 60 14.90 -0.37 -7.21
N VAL A 61 13.84 -1.16 -7.45
CA VAL A 61 13.00 -1.04 -8.64
C VAL A 61 12.43 0.37 -8.74
N LEU A 62 11.88 0.90 -7.64
CA LEU A 62 11.28 2.23 -7.59
C LEU A 62 12.32 3.35 -7.78
N ASN A 63 13.50 3.25 -7.15
CA ASN A 63 14.60 4.20 -7.31
C ASN A 63 15.08 4.27 -8.77
N ILE A 64 15.21 3.11 -9.43
CA ILE A 64 15.58 3.04 -10.84
C ILE A 64 14.54 3.75 -11.73
N LEU A 65 13.26 3.61 -11.42
CA LEU A 65 12.17 4.26 -12.18
C LEU A 65 12.07 5.77 -11.90
N GLN A 66 12.33 6.21 -10.67
CA GLN A 66 12.26 7.62 -10.27
C GLN A 66 13.36 8.45 -10.94
N GLU A 67 14.59 7.92 -11.03
CA GLU A 67 15.70 8.61 -11.70
C GLU A 67 15.49 8.82 -13.21
N GLU A 68 14.58 8.08 -13.83
CA GLU A 68 14.22 8.17 -15.26
C GLU A 68 12.98 9.04 -15.54
N ILE A 69 12.54 9.86 -14.58
CA ILE A 69 11.47 10.87 -14.74
C ILE A 69 10.04 10.30 -14.82
N ILE A 70 9.85 8.97 -14.69
CA ILE A 70 8.49 8.39 -14.64
C ILE A 70 7.74 8.90 -13.40
N PHE A 71 8.48 9.14 -12.32
CA PHE A 71 8.00 9.74 -11.09
C PHE A 71 8.80 11.01 -10.86
N GLY A 72 8.22 12.18 -11.14
CA GLY A 72 8.87 13.46 -10.85
C GLY A 72 9.37 13.54 -9.40
N THR A 73 10.27 14.49 -9.10
CA THR A 73 10.84 14.64 -7.75
C THR A 73 9.82 15.13 -6.71
N ASN A 74 8.67 15.63 -7.15
CA ASN A 74 7.63 16.19 -6.28
C ASN A 74 6.60 15.13 -5.91
N LEU A 75 6.39 14.98 -4.61
CA LEU A 75 5.35 14.11 -4.06
C LEU A 75 3.96 14.71 -4.31
N THR A 76 3.22 14.13 -5.25
CA THR A 76 1.83 14.53 -5.57
C THR A 76 0.83 13.44 -5.19
N LYS A 77 -0.43 13.82 -4.96
CA LYS A 77 -1.52 12.88 -4.65
C LYS A 77 -1.61 11.74 -5.66
N GLY A 78 -1.66 12.05 -6.95
CA GLY A 78 -1.78 11.05 -8.02
C GLY A 78 -0.59 10.06 -8.05
N MET A 79 0.62 10.51 -7.71
CA MET A 79 1.77 9.61 -7.58
C MET A 79 1.64 8.67 -6.38
N ILE A 80 1.19 9.18 -5.24
CA ILE A 80 0.94 8.36 -4.04
C ILE A 80 -0.15 7.32 -4.33
N GLU A 81 -1.27 7.74 -4.90
CA GLU A 81 -2.38 6.85 -5.27
C GLU A 81 -1.92 5.76 -6.25
N HIS A 82 -1.11 6.11 -7.25
CA HIS A 82 -0.54 5.15 -8.19
C HIS A 82 0.36 4.13 -7.47
N LEU A 83 1.25 4.57 -6.59
CA LEU A 83 2.14 3.65 -5.86
C LEU A 83 1.36 2.73 -4.92
N ILE A 84 0.37 3.26 -4.19
CA ILE A 84 -0.52 2.46 -3.33
C ILE A 84 -1.31 1.45 -4.16
N SER A 85 -1.82 1.83 -5.34
CA SER A 85 -2.53 0.91 -6.25
C SER A 85 -1.67 -0.26 -6.71
N LYS A 86 -0.34 -0.07 -6.72
CA LYS A 86 0.65 -1.09 -7.06
C LYS A 86 1.18 -1.86 -5.84
N GLY A 87 0.56 -1.68 -4.67
CA GLY A 87 0.87 -2.42 -3.45
C GLY A 87 2.02 -1.84 -2.62
N ILE A 88 2.48 -0.63 -2.93
CA ILE A 88 3.54 0.04 -2.16
C ILE A 88 2.95 0.68 -0.92
N THR A 89 3.57 0.43 0.23
CA THR A 89 3.16 0.98 1.53
C THR A 89 3.59 2.44 1.70
N ILE A 90 2.93 3.17 2.59
CA ILE A 90 3.32 4.55 2.92
C ILE A 90 4.73 4.62 3.52
N SER A 91 5.15 3.56 4.23
CA SER A 91 6.51 3.40 4.74
C SER A 91 7.55 3.40 3.60
N GLU A 92 7.32 2.61 2.56
CA GLU A 92 8.21 2.54 1.39
C GLU A 92 8.20 3.85 0.57
N ILE A 93 7.05 4.51 0.44
CA ILE A 93 6.97 5.83 -0.22
C ILE A 93 7.77 6.88 0.57
N SER A 94 7.74 6.81 1.91
CA SER A 94 8.50 7.69 2.81
C SER A 94 10.00 7.56 2.57
N GLU A 95 10.46 6.33 2.38
CA GLU A 95 11.85 6.00 2.07
C GLU A 95 12.25 6.49 0.66
N LEU A 96 11.40 6.21 -0.34
CA LEU A 96 11.62 6.61 -1.74
C LEU A 96 11.80 8.13 -1.90
N TYR A 97 10.92 8.92 -1.27
CA TYR A 97 10.95 10.38 -1.35
C TYR A 97 11.78 11.06 -0.26
N LYS A 98 12.40 10.29 0.64
CA LYS A 98 13.19 10.80 1.78
C LYS A 98 12.43 11.86 2.58
N CYS A 99 11.14 11.59 2.84
CA CYS A 99 10.25 12.52 3.53
C CYS A 99 9.61 11.85 4.76
N LYS A 100 8.96 12.63 5.63
CA LYS A 100 8.20 12.06 6.75
C LYS A 100 6.85 11.51 6.26
N LYS A 101 6.38 10.40 6.82
CA LYS A 101 5.04 9.82 6.54
C LYS A 101 3.91 10.85 6.63
N VAL A 102 4.00 11.82 7.55
CA VAL A 102 3.04 12.92 7.69
C VAL A 102 2.89 13.72 6.39
N ASN A 103 3.99 14.00 5.69
CA ASN A 103 3.96 14.75 4.43
C ASN A 103 3.26 13.95 3.31
N ILE A 104 3.35 12.61 3.35
CA ILE A 104 2.62 11.73 2.43
C ILE A 104 1.12 11.82 2.70
N ILE A 105 0.70 11.75 3.96
CA ILE A 105 -0.71 11.90 4.33
C ILE A 105 -1.25 13.27 3.93
N TYR A 106 -0.45 14.33 4.11
CA TYR A 106 -0.83 15.67 3.67
C TYR A 106 -1.05 15.74 2.16
N ALA A 107 -0.10 15.24 1.37
CA ALA A 107 -0.21 15.21 -0.08
C ALA A 107 -1.37 14.32 -0.56
N LEU A 108 -1.59 13.16 0.06
CA LEU A 108 -2.67 12.23 -0.27
C LEU A 108 -4.06 12.85 -0.03
N ASN A 109 -4.20 13.63 1.04
CA ASN A 109 -5.47 14.21 1.48
C ASN A 109 -5.64 15.69 1.08
N ASP A 110 -4.75 16.23 0.23
CA ASP A 110 -4.72 17.65 -0.17
C ASP A 110 -4.75 18.62 1.04
N ILE A 111 -4.06 18.26 2.13
CA ILE A 111 -3.99 19.04 3.37
C ILE A 111 -2.83 20.03 3.28
N ASN A 112 -3.12 21.31 3.51
CA ASN A 112 -2.08 22.35 3.59
C ASN A 112 -1.24 22.22 4.89
N ASN A 113 0.01 22.65 4.87
CA ASN A 113 0.93 22.54 6.01
C ASN A 113 0.54 23.42 7.22
N ASN A 114 -0.34 24.42 7.03
CA ASN A 114 -0.86 25.28 8.08
C ASN A 114 -2.10 24.68 8.77
N ILE A 115 -1.94 23.53 9.42
CA ILE A 115 -3.01 22.90 10.21
C ILE A 115 -2.88 23.18 11.71
N SER A 116 -4.01 23.08 12.42
CA SER A 116 -4.02 23.17 13.88
C SER A 116 -3.22 22.03 14.52
N LYS A 117 -2.64 22.29 15.70
CA LYS A 117 -1.91 21.27 16.49
C LYS A 117 -2.74 20.00 16.70
N ASN A 118 -4.05 20.16 16.94
CA ASN A 118 -4.95 19.02 17.14
C ASN A 118 -5.05 18.13 15.90
N LYS A 119 -5.12 18.73 14.70
CA LYS A 119 -5.16 17.97 13.44
C LYS A 119 -3.84 17.28 13.13
N ALA A 120 -2.71 17.91 13.48
CA ALA A 120 -1.40 17.27 13.37
C ALA A 120 -1.29 16.02 14.25
N ILE A 121 -1.72 16.11 15.52
CA ILE A 121 -1.76 14.98 16.46
C ILE A 121 -2.68 13.86 15.95
N GLU A 122 -3.84 14.21 15.38
CA GLU A 122 -4.78 13.24 14.82
C GLU A 122 -4.15 12.45 13.65
N ILE A 123 -3.41 13.14 12.77
CA ILE A 123 -2.71 12.53 11.63
C ILE A 123 -1.56 11.63 12.10
N GLU A 124 -0.77 12.08 13.09
CA GLU A 124 0.26 11.24 13.70
C GLU A 124 -0.34 9.98 14.35
N THR A 125 -1.51 10.12 14.97
CA THR A 125 -2.25 8.98 15.53
C THR A 125 -2.69 8.03 14.43
N ALA A 126 -3.22 8.54 13.32
CA ALA A 126 -3.60 7.73 12.16
C ALA A 126 -2.41 6.93 11.58
N ILE A 127 -1.23 7.55 11.49
CA ILE A 127 -0.01 6.89 11.03
C ILE A 127 0.39 5.76 11.99
N LYS A 128 0.37 6.01 13.30
CA LYS A 128 0.65 4.97 14.31
C LYS A 128 -0.32 3.79 14.20
N ILE A 129 -1.60 4.07 14.00
CA ILE A 129 -2.62 3.02 13.80
C ILE A 129 -2.31 2.21 12.55
N ASN A 130 -1.98 2.86 11.42
CA ASN A 130 -1.63 2.17 10.19
C ASN A 130 -0.40 1.26 10.36
N ASP A 131 0.66 1.76 10.99
CA ASP A 131 1.88 0.98 11.22
C ASP A 131 1.62 -0.27 12.09
N LEU A 132 0.72 -0.18 13.07
CA LEU A 132 0.31 -1.34 13.88
C LEU A 132 -0.53 -2.32 13.07
N LEU A 133 -1.46 -1.83 12.24
CA LEU A 133 -2.29 -2.67 11.37
C LEU A 133 -1.45 -3.40 10.29
N GLU A 134 -0.42 -2.75 9.74
CA GLU A 134 0.53 -3.39 8.81
C GLU A 134 1.27 -4.57 9.47
N ASN A 135 1.44 -4.52 10.80
CA ASN A 135 2.01 -5.60 11.61
C ASN A 135 0.97 -6.63 12.09
N ASN A 136 -0.23 -6.66 11.50
CA ASN A 136 -1.36 -7.53 11.86
C ASN A 136 -1.83 -7.38 13.32
N ILE A 137 -1.63 -6.21 13.92
CA ILE A 137 -2.15 -5.90 15.26
C ILE A 137 -3.58 -5.35 15.09
N GLY A 138 -4.56 -6.03 15.69
CA GLY A 138 -5.98 -5.67 15.53
C GLY A 138 -6.43 -4.42 16.30
N PHE A 139 -7.60 -3.90 15.92
CA PHE A 139 -8.19 -2.66 16.45
C PHE A 139 -8.43 -2.69 17.98
N ASP A 140 -8.90 -3.81 18.54
CA ASP A 140 -9.07 -3.97 19.99
C ASP A 140 -7.76 -3.70 20.78
N PHE A 141 -6.64 -4.26 20.31
CA PHE A 141 -5.36 -4.05 20.98
C PHE A 141 -4.88 -2.60 20.83
N ILE A 142 -5.01 -2.02 19.63
CA ILE A 142 -4.61 -0.64 19.35
C ILE A 142 -5.42 0.33 20.23
N SER A 143 -6.74 0.10 20.34
CA SER A 143 -7.66 0.84 21.22
C SER A 143 -7.16 0.88 22.67
N LYS A 144 -6.86 -0.30 23.23
CA LYS A 144 -6.33 -0.45 24.60
C LYS A 144 -4.99 0.25 24.77
N SER A 145 -4.08 0.08 23.80
CA SER A 145 -2.73 0.67 23.84
C SER A 145 -2.76 2.20 23.80
N LEU A 146 -3.59 2.77 22.92
CA LEU A 146 -3.71 4.22 22.75
C LEU A 146 -4.66 4.87 23.78
N LYS A 147 -5.42 4.07 24.55
CA LYS A 147 -6.49 4.52 25.45
C LYS A 147 -7.53 5.39 24.71
N ILE A 148 -7.87 4.96 23.51
CA ILE A 148 -8.86 5.61 22.64
C ILE A 148 -9.93 4.57 22.33
N ASP A 149 -11.20 4.98 22.34
CA ASP A 149 -12.32 4.13 21.96
C ASP A 149 -12.09 3.45 20.59
N GLU A 150 -12.46 2.17 20.46
CA GLU A 150 -12.18 1.36 19.27
C GLU A 150 -12.81 1.96 18.00
N TYR A 151 -14.05 2.47 18.10
CA TYR A 151 -14.69 3.15 16.97
C TYR A 151 -13.94 4.42 16.59
N LYS A 152 -13.42 5.16 17.58
CA LYS A 152 -12.60 6.33 17.33
C LYS A 152 -11.26 5.98 16.67
N VAL A 153 -10.61 4.88 17.05
CA VAL A 153 -9.41 4.37 16.36
C VAL A 153 -9.71 4.07 14.90
N PHE A 154 -10.77 3.32 14.64
CA PHE A 154 -11.18 2.95 13.29
C PHE A 154 -11.55 4.18 12.43
N THR A 155 -12.29 5.13 12.98
CA THR A 155 -12.69 6.34 12.25
C THR A 155 -11.52 7.27 11.95
N ILE A 156 -10.57 7.45 12.88
CA ILE A 156 -9.33 8.21 12.61
C ILE A 156 -8.53 7.54 11.49
N TYR A 157 -8.38 6.21 11.54
CA TYR A 157 -7.70 5.46 10.49
C TYR A 157 -8.39 5.64 9.13
N ASN A 158 -9.68 5.34 9.05
CA ASN A 158 -10.39 5.36 7.77
C ASN A 158 -10.53 6.77 7.18
N LYS A 159 -10.50 7.81 8.02
CA LYS A 159 -10.56 9.22 7.61
C LYS A 159 -9.38 9.65 6.73
N TYR A 160 -8.17 9.16 7.00
CA TYR A 160 -6.95 9.60 6.29
C TYR A 160 -6.44 8.61 5.24
N PHE A 161 -6.81 7.33 5.38
CA PHE A 161 -6.36 6.27 4.48
C PHE A 161 -7.45 5.83 3.50
N HIS A 162 -8.71 6.24 3.72
CA HIS A 162 -9.85 5.93 2.84
C HIS A 162 -9.87 4.46 2.39
N LYS A 163 -9.72 3.53 3.34
CA LYS A 163 -9.60 2.10 3.01
C LYS A 163 -10.97 1.44 2.84
N TYR A 164 -11.98 1.91 3.58
CA TYR A 164 -13.32 1.36 3.62
C TYR A 164 -14.34 2.41 3.19
N ASN A 165 -15.32 2.00 2.40
CA ASN A 165 -16.43 2.84 1.95
C ASN A 165 -17.64 2.59 2.85
N ASN A 166 -18.23 3.63 3.42
CA ASN A 166 -19.39 3.51 4.30
C ASN A 166 -20.72 3.31 3.55
N ASN A 167 -20.77 3.59 2.25
CA ASN A 167 -21.98 3.45 1.43
C ASN A 167 -22.15 2.05 0.84
N VAL A 168 -21.07 1.26 0.78
CA VAL A 168 -21.06 -0.06 0.17
C VAL A 168 -20.63 -1.11 1.20
N ILE A 169 -21.55 -2.00 1.54
CA ILE A 169 -21.33 -3.09 2.47
C ILE A 169 -20.81 -4.31 1.69
N SER A 170 -19.50 -4.31 1.43
CA SER A 170 -18.81 -5.45 0.80
C SER A 170 -18.53 -6.55 1.83
N PHE A 171 -18.94 -7.78 1.52
CA PHE A 171 -18.69 -8.94 2.37
C PHE A 171 -17.19 -9.23 2.54
N ASN A 172 -16.40 -9.01 1.49
CA ASN A 172 -14.95 -9.17 1.55
C ASN A 172 -14.30 -8.13 2.48
N GLN A 173 -14.78 -6.88 2.44
CA GLN A 173 -14.29 -5.84 3.34
C GLN A 173 -14.61 -6.13 4.81
N ILE A 174 -15.85 -6.56 5.08
CA ILE A 174 -16.27 -6.90 6.44
C ILE A 174 -15.49 -8.11 6.97
N GLU A 175 -15.22 -9.10 6.12
CA GLU A 175 -14.36 -10.22 6.50
C GLU A 175 -12.96 -9.76 6.94
N GLU A 176 -12.38 -8.77 6.25
CA GLU A 176 -11.08 -8.20 6.64
C GLU A 176 -11.16 -7.41 7.96
N LEU A 177 -12.22 -6.61 8.17
CA LEU A 177 -12.43 -5.90 9.43
C LEU A 177 -12.55 -6.86 10.62
N ILE A 178 -13.25 -7.98 10.44
CA ILE A 178 -13.37 -9.03 11.45
C ILE A 178 -12.00 -9.68 11.73
N LYS A 179 -11.18 -9.92 10.70
CA LYS A 179 -9.79 -10.45 10.88
C LYS A 179 -8.89 -9.47 11.64
N LEU A 180 -9.14 -8.18 11.49
CA LEU A 180 -8.45 -7.12 12.23
C LEU A 180 -9.07 -6.88 13.62
N ASN A 181 -9.93 -7.79 14.11
CA ASN A 181 -10.57 -7.73 15.42
C ASN A 181 -11.33 -6.41 15.68
N LEU A 182 -11.96 -5.83 14.66
CA LEU A 182 -12.92 -4.75 14.88
C LEU A 182 -14.25 -5.36 15.33
N SER A 183 -14.84 -4.85 16.42
CA SER A 183 -16.09 -5.41 16.93
C SER A 183 -17.27 -5.25 15.98
N ASP A 184 -18.19 -6.22 15.98
CA ASP A 184 -19.40 -6.21 15.16
C ASP A 184 -20.24 -4.95 15.38
N VAL A 185 -20.32 -4.47 16.63
CA VAL A 185 -21.02 -3.22 16.99
C VAL A 185 -20.42 -2.02 16.27
N ASN A 186 -19.09 -1.95 16.21
CA ASN A 186 -18.39 -0.84 15.56
C ASN A 186 -18.45 -0.91 14.03
N ILE A 187 -18.45 -2.13 13.46
CA ILE A 187 -18.70 -2.34 12.03
C ILE A 187 -20.13 -1.91 11.69
N ALA A 188 -21.13 -2.37 12.45
CA ALA A 188 -22.53 -2.01 12.26
C ALA A 188 -22.76 -0.49 12.37
N ARG A 189 -22.13 0.14 13.36
CA ARG A 189 -22.14 1.60 13.54
C ARG A 189 -21.52 2.35 12.36
N PHE A 190 -20.46 1.83 11.75
CA PHE A 190 -19.84 2.46 10.56
C PHE A 190 -20.76 2.42 9.35
N TYR A 191 -21.42 1.28 9.11
CA TYR A 191 -22.34 1.08 7.99
C TYR A 191 -23.77 1.52 8.26
N SER A 192 -24.07 2.02 9.47
CA SER A 192 -25.41 2.44 9.89
C SER A 192 -26.46 1.33 9.76
N ILE A 193 -26.09 0.10 10.14
CA ILE A 193 -26.99 -1.07 10.17
C ILE A 193 -27.23 -1.53 11.61
N ASN A 194 -28.30 -2.29 11.85
CA ASN A 194 -28.59 -2.85 13.17
C ASN A 194 -27.86 -4.19 13.40
N GLU A 195 -28.01 -4.74 14.60
CA GLU A 195 -27.35 -6.01 14.99
C GLU A 195 -27.85 -7.21 14.19
N ASP A 196 -29.16 -7.28 13.91
CA ASP A 196 -29.77 -8.35 13.12
C ASP A 196 -29.21 -8.37 11.68
N ASP A 197 -29.12 -7.20 11.06
CA ASP A 197 -28.54 -7.02 9.74
C ASP A 197 -27.05 -7.43 9.72
N MET A 198 -26.30 -7.08 10.77
CA MET A 198 -24.90 -7.47 10.89
C MET A 198 -24.75 -9.00 11.05
N ASN A 199 -25.67 -9.65 11.76
CA ASN A 199 -25.71 -11.11 11.85
C ASN A 199 -25.99 -11.76 10.49
N LEU A 200 -26.95 -11.23 9.72
CA LEU A 200 -27.22 -11.68 8.35
C LEU A 200 -26.00 -11.52 7.44
N VAL A 201 -25.29 -10.40 7.54
CA VAL A 201 -24.03 -10.18 6.81
C VAL A 201 -23.02 -11.29 7.12
N LYS A 202 -22.85 -11.63 8.41
CA LYS A 202 -21.93 -12.70 8.85
C LYS A 202 -22.35 -14.08 8.34
N GLU A 203 -23.63 -14.38 8.33
CA GLU A 203 -24.15 -15.63 7.75
C GLU A 203 -23.83 -15.73 6.26
N GLN A 204 -24.04 -14.63 5.52
CA GLN A 204 -23.72 -14.58 4.10
C GLN A 204 -22.21 -14.76 3.84
N ILE A 205 -21.35 -14.15 4.68
CA ILE A 205 -19.89 -14.36 4.62
C ILE A 205 -19.55 -15.84 4.83
N LYS A 206 -20.14 -16.50 5.82
CA LYS A 206 -19.93 -17.93 6.08
C LYS A 206 -20.35 -18.80 4.89
N TYR A 207 -21.52 -18.51 4.32
CA TYR A 207 -22.02 -19.21 3.14
C TYR A 207 -21.09 -19.03 1.93
N ASN A 208 -20.68 -17.80 1.63
CA ASN A 208 -19.76 -17.51 0.54
C ASN A 208 -18.40 -18.22 0.71
N LYS A 209 -17.88 -18.33 1.94
CA LYS A 209 -16.67 -19.09 2.24
C LYS A 209 -16.82 -20.59 1.95
N GLN A 210 -17.97 -21.17 2.26
CA GLN A 210 -18.23 -22.59 1.98
C GLN A 210 -18.24 -22.85 0.47
N ILE A 211 -18.87 -21.97 -0.31
CA ILE A 211 -18.86 -22.05 -1.79
C ILE A 211 -17.43 -21.95 -2.33
N ARG A 212 -16.63 -20.98 -1.88
CA ARG A 212 -15.24 -20.80 -2.32
C ARG A 212 -14.35 -22.01 -2.02
N LYS A 213 -14.59 -22.74 -0.93
CA LYS A 213 -13.86 -23.97 -0.62
C LYS A 213 -14.19 -25.13 -1.58
N SER A 214 -15.36 -25.09 -2.22
CA SER A 214 -15.83 -26.12 -3.16
C SER A 214 -15.42 -25.88 -4.61
N LYS A 215 -14.93 -24.67 -4.95
CA LYS A 215 -14.40 -24.32 -6.27
C LYS A 215 -12.90 -24.11 -6.16
N ILE A 216 -12.12 -24.80 -7.00
CA ILE A 216 -10.70 -24.52 -7.18
C ILE A 216 -10.63 -23.21 -7.98
N ASP A 217 -10.56 -22.07 -7.30
CA ASP A 217 -10.52 -20.77 -7.98
C ASP A 217 -9.06 -20.41 -8.33
N ASP A 218 -8.83 -20.22 -9.64
CA ASP A 218 -7.66 -19.57 -10.22
C ASP A 218 -7.49 -18.17 -9.60
N LYS A 219 -6.39 -17.97 -8.88
CA LYS A 219 -6.06 -16.71 -8.21
C LYS A 219 -5.45 -15.73 -9.21
N ASN A 220 -6.27 -15.08 -10.01
CA ASN A 220 -5.89 -13.76 -10.49
C ASN A 220 -6.05 -12.77 -9.32
N LYS A 221 -4.92 -12.40 -8.71
CA LYS A 221 -4.86 -11.31 -7.73
C LYS A 221 -5.10 -10.00 -8.46
N ASP A 222 -6.35 -9.58 -8.54
CA ASP A 222 -6.65 -8.21 -8.94
C ASP A 222 -6.06 -7.25 -7.88
N ASN A 223 -5.06 -6.46 -8.31
CA ASN A 223 -4.40 -5.41 -7.55
C ASN A 223 -5.29 -4.16 -7.39
N LEU A 224 -6.60 -4.35 -7.19
CA LEU A 224 -7.54 -3.25 -6.96
C LEU A 224 -7.52 -2.83 -5.50
N SER A 225 -7.66 -1.52 -5.27
CA SER A 225 -7.88 -0.98 -3.94
C SER A 225 -9.17 -1.55 -3.35
N MET A 226 -9.25 -1.49 -2.03
CA MET A 226 -10.37 -2.06 -1.29
C MET A 226 -11.69 -1.33 -1.56
N ILE A 227 -11.63 -0.03 -1.86
CA ILE A 227 -12.77 0.78 -2.31
C ILE A 227 -13.23 0.33 -3.71
N GLU A 228 -12.33 0.17 -4.67
CA GLU A 228 -12.68 -0.25 -6.03
C GLU A 228 -13.29 -1.64 -6.06
N LYS A 229 -12.76 -2.56 -5.25
CA LYS A 229 -13.36 -3.90 -5.06
C LYS A 229 -14.81 -3.80 -4.59
N SER A 230 -15.08 -2.87 -3.68
CA SER A 230 -16.44 -2.67 -3.16
C SER A 230 -17.38 -2.12 -4.21
N TYR A 231 -16.96 -1.11 -4.98
CA TYR A 231 -17.78 -0.59 -6.08
C TYR A 231 -18.04 -1.63 -7.16
N LYS A 232 -17.07 -2.51 -7.46
CA LYS A 232 -17.33 -3.65 -8.35
C LYS A 232 -18.36 -4.60 -7.75
N GLU A 233 -18.24 -4.92 -6.47
CA GLU A 233 -19.18 -5.80 -5.76
C GLU A 233 -20.59 -5.20 -5.62
N SER A 234 -20.72 -3.88 -5.48
CA SER A 234 -22.02 -3.20 -5.29
C SER A 234 -22.95 -3.31 -6.49
N THR A 235 -22.44 -3.67 -7.66
CA THR A 235 -23.28 -3.81 -8.86
C THR A 235 -24.24 -5.00 -8.80
N ASN A 236 -23.99 -6.01 -7.97
CA ASN A 236 -24.89 -7.17 -7.83
C ASN A 236 -24.82 -7.95 -6.50
N MET A 237 -23.82 -7.69 -5.65
CA MET A 237 -23.41 -8.60 -4.57
C MET A 237 -23.20 -7.91 -3.22
N ASP A 238 -23.52 -6.63 -3.06
CA ASP A 238 -23.49 -5.99 -1.73
C ASP A 238 -24.70 -6.37 -0.86
N PHE A 239 -24.61 -6.06 0.44
CA PHE A 239 -25.68 -6.38 1.38
C PHE A 239 -27.03 -5.74 1.00
N HIS A 240 -27.04 -4.49 0.55
CA HIS A 240 -28.28 -3.79 0.18
C HIS A 240 -28.97 -4.45 -1.03
N CYS A 241 -28.20 -4.91 -2.01
CA CYS A 241 -28.69 -5.67 -3.16
C CYS A 241 -29.26 -7.04 -2.75
N ILE A 242 -28.64 -7.75 -1.82
CA ILE A 242 -29.17 -9.05 -1.34
C ILE A 242 -30.43 -8.85 -0.49
N ARG A 243 -30.42 -7.85 0.40
CA ARG A 243 -31.56 -7.53 1.27
C ARG A 243 -32.81 -7.19 0.46
N SER A 244 -32.67 -6.38 -0.59
CA SER A 244 -33.81 -5.99 -1.45
C SER A 244 -34.39 -7.13 -2.28
N LYS A 245 -33.57 -8.12 -2.68
CA LYS A 245 -34.00 -9.31 -3.43
C LYS A 245 -34.75 -10.33 -2.55
N ASN A 246 -34.45 -10.37 -1.25
CA ASN A 246 -35.08 -11.32 -0.33
C ASN A 246 -36.42 -10.79 0.23
N ARG A 247 -37.54 -11.28 -0.33
CA ARG A 247 -38.92 -10.97 0.13
C ARG A 247 -39.27 -11.43 1.56
N LYS A 248 -38.39 -12.19 2.23
CA LYS A 248 -38.56 -12.59 3.65
C LYS A 248 -38.35 -11.44 4.65
N TYR A 249 -37.87 -10.28 4.19
CA TYR A 249 -37.47 -9.16 5.05
C TYR A 249 -38.20 -7.84 4.74
N LYS A 250 -39.39 -7.93 4.12
CA LYS A 250 -40.36 -6.83 4.09
C LYS A 250 -41.35 -6.98 5.23
#